data_AF-A0A858JNK5-F1
#
_entry.id   AF-A0A858JNK5-F1
#
_cell.length_a   1.000
_cell.length_b   1.000
_cell.length_c   1.000
_cell.angle_alpha   90.00
_cell.angle_beta   90.00
_cell.angle_gamma   90.00
#
_symmetry.space_group_name_H-M   'P 1'
#
loop_
_entity.id
_entity.type
_entity.pdbx_description
1 polymer ?
#
loop_
_entity_poly.entity_id
_entity_poly.type
_entity_poly.pdbx_seq_one_letter_code
_entity_poly.pdbx_strand_id
1 'polypeptide(L)'
;MAEHGPLSSVASPPDDVGLKPHALPIEGLLLLVPTIRTGRGSTCRAACTVLSHAGIAMTEYFMRSSRTERYDRHVVRGLYCQVPPHAQGRLLQCGRGAVWMVGVDVRTGSRSFGQWAGVTLSAENARQLWIPPGFLHGLCCLDGNTEVTCRQTRPDARASTRTIRWNDETLGIEWPVRDQQAVLSPADGHAPSFSNVIDWFPYP
;
A
#
# COMPACT_ATOMS: atom_id res chain seq x y z
N MET A 1 29.63 18.84 -9.21
CA MET A 1 29.46 17.38 -9.27
C MET A 1 29.07 16.95 -7.87
N ALA A 2 27.80 16.62 -7.64
CA ALA A 2 27.35 16.07 -6.36
C ALA A 2 27.00 14.61 -6.61
N GLU A 3 27.77 13.72 -5.98
CA GLU A 3 27.56 12.27 -6.06
C GLU A 3 26.38 11.90 -5.15
N HIS A 4 25.29 11.43 -5.74
CA HIS A 4 24.22 10.76 -5.00
C HIS A 4 24.58 9.27 -4.89
N GLY A 5 25.14 8.90 -3.73
CA GLY A 5 25.34 7.51 -3.34
C GLY A 5 24.00 6.76 -3.16
N PRO A 6 23.99 5.43 -3.28
CA PRO A 6 22.77 4.63 -3.12
C PRO A 6 22.25 4.71 -1.69
N LEU A 7 20.92 4.71 -1.53
CA LEU A 7 20.22 4.57 -0.25
C LEU A 7 20.60 3.24 0.43
N SER A 8 21.68 3.24 1.19
CA SER A 8 22.13 2.11 1.99
C SER A 8 22.26 2.51 3.45
N SER A 9 21.13 2.42 4.16
CA SER A 9 20.96 1.82 5.50
C SER A 9 19.77 2.50 6.18
N VAL A 10 18.57 1.97 5.98
CA VAL A 10 17.50 2.21 6.95
C VAL A 10 18.01 1.67 8.28
N ALA A 11 18.10 2.51 9.31
CA ALA A 11 18.51 2.07 10.63
C ALA A 11 17.56 0.97 11.09
N SER A 12 18.10 -0.21 11.43
CA SER A 12 17.28 -1.32 11.91
C SER A 12 16.59 -0.88 13.21
N PRO A 13 15.26 -1.10 13.33
CA PRO A 13 14.59 -0.86 14.60
C PRO A 13 15.18 -1.79 15.67
N PRO A 14 15.06 -1.44 16.96
CA PRO A 14 15.40 -2.34 18.06
C PRO A 14 14.75 -3.72 17.87
N ASP A 15 15.49 -4.80 18.16
CA ASP A 15 15.04 -6.18 17.90
C ASP A 15 13.75 -6.56 18.68
N ASP A 16 13.44 -5.83 19.76
CA ASP A 16 12.26 -6.01 20.60
C ASP A 16 10.97 -5.40 20.04
N VAL A 17 11.03 -4.65 18.92
CA VAL A 17 9.86 -4.02 18.29
C VAL A 17 8.87 -5.04 17.70
N GLY A 18 9.30 -6.27 17.46
CA GLY A 18 8.42 -7.35 16.96
C GLY A 18 8.10 -7.27 15.47
N LEU A 19 8.67 -6.30 14.74
CA LEU A 19 8.51 -6.10 13.28
C LEU A 19 9.87 -5.75 12.65
N LYS A 20 10.15 -6.31 11.47
CA LYS A 20 11.31 -5.96 10.64
C LYS A 20 10.88 -5.42 9.27
N PRO A 21 11.39 -4.25 8.84
CA PRO A 21 11.10 -3.72 7.52
C PRO A 21 11.88 -4.49 6.45
N HIS A 22 11.20 -4.82 5.35
CA HIS A 22 11.81 -5.36 4.14
C HIS A 22 11.44 -4.44 2.98
N ALA A 23 12.44 -3.91 2.29
CA ALA A 23 12.20 -3.15 1.07
C ALA A 23 11.64 -4.07 -0.02
N LEU A 24 10.60 -3.61 -0.72
CA LEU A 24 10.15 -4.26 -1.94
C LEU A 24 10.99 -3.78 -3.14
N PRO A 25 10.92 -4.46 -4.31
CA PRO A 25 11.68 -4.08 -5.51
C PRO A 25 11.39 -2.69 -6.09
N ILE A 26 10.52 -1.90 -5.46
CA ILE A 26 10.20 -0.53 -5.82
C ILE A 26 10.46 0.38 -4.62
N GLU A 27 11.27 1.41 -4.86
CA GLU A 27 11.72 2.34 -3.82
C GLU A 27 10.54 2.99 -3.09
N GLY A 28 10.55 2.89 -1.76
CA GLY A 28 9.55 3.50 -0.87
C GLY A 28 8.48 2.52 -0.38
N LEU A 29 8.26 1.40 -1.06
CA LEU A 29 7.37 0.34 -0.58
C LEU A 29 8.09 -0.51 0.48
N LEU A 30 7.44 -0.71 1.62
CA LEU A 30 8.00 -1.51 2.72
C LEU A 30 7.00 -2.60 3.15
N LEU A 31 7.50 -3.82 3.26
CA LEU A 31 6.80 -4.94 3.90
C LEU A 31 7.31 -5.08 5.34
N LEU A 32 6.44 -4.85 6.32
CA LEU A 32 6.75 -5.05 7.73
C LEU A 32 6.42 -6.50 8.11
N VAL A 33 7.45 -7.26 8.46
CA VAL A 33 7.34 -8.70 8.75
C VAL A 33 7.47 -8.92 10.26
N PRO A 34 6.51 -9.63 10.91
CA PRO A 34 6.61 -9.98 12.32
C PRO A 34 7.83 -10.83 12.63
N THR A 35 8.58 -10.48 13.66
CA THR A 35 9.69 -11.29 14.19
C THR A 35 9.25 -12.25 15.28
N ILE A 36 8.11 -11.97 15.92
CA ILE A 36 7.52 -12.80 16.96
C ILE A 36 6.05 -13.03 16.59
N ARG A 37 5.65 -14.30 16.49
CA ARG A 37 4.23 -14.67 16.36
C ARG A 37 3.55 -14.55 17.73
N THR A 38 3.25 -13.34 18.16
CA THR A 38 2.28 -13.18 19.23
C THR A 38 0.90 -13.44 18.64
N GLY A 39 0.06 -14.28 19.24
CA GLY A 39 -1.31 -14.54 18.77
C GLY A 39 -2.24 -13.31 18.74
N ARG A 40 -1.71 -12.13 19.10
CA ARG A 40 -2.27 -10.81 18.84
C ARG A 40 -1.42 -10.17 17.75
N GLY A 41 -2.03 -9.79 16.62
CA GLY A 41 -1.33 -9.13 15.51
C GLY A 41 -0.42 -7.98 15.95
N SER A 42 0.58 -7.66 15.13
CA SER A 42 1.56 -6.62 15.41
C SER A 42 0.87 -5.27 15.66
N THR A 43 1.31 -4.55 16.70
CA THR A 43 0.62 -3.33 17.15
C THR A 43 0.90 -2.14 16.23
N CYS A 44 -0.02 -1.18 16.19
CA CYS A 44 0.21 0.12 15.54
C CYS A 44 1.50 0.79 16.04
N ARG A 45 1.80 0.68 17.34
CA ARG A 45 3.02 1.25 17.94
C ARG A 45 4.29 0.63 17.35
N ALA A 46 4.33 -0.69 17.18
CA ALA A 46 5.46 -1.36 16.55
C ALA A 46 5.68 -0.83 15.12
N ALA A 47 4.62 -0.73 14.33
CA ALA A 47 4.70 -0.21 12.97
C ALA A 47 5.19 1.24 12.94
N CYS A 48 4.69 2.12 13.82
CA CYS A 48 5.15 3.50 13.94
C CYS A 48 6.65 3.58 14.26
N THR A 49 7.16 2.72 15.14
CA THR A 49 8.59 2.68 15.47
C THR A 49 9.39 2.32 14.23
N VAL A 50 9.02 1.25 13.52
CA VAL A 50 9.74 0.81 12.31
C VAL A 50 9.70 1.88 11.22
N LEU A 51 8.54 2.47 10.95
CA LEU A 51 8.39 3.50 9.91
C LEU A 51 9.17 4.78 10.26
N SER A 52 9.18 5.19 11.53
CA SER A 52 9.99 6.33 11.99
C SER A 52 11.49 6.10 11.77
N HIS A 53 11.99 4.90 12.02
CA HIS A 53 13.39 4.54 11.74
C HIS A 53 13.71 4.51 10.24
N ALA A 54 12.71 4.26 9.41
CA ALA A 54 12.78 4.39 7.95
C ALA A 54 12.62 5.84 7.46
N GLY A 55 12.62 6.83 8.36
CA GLY A 55 12.51 8.26 8.02
C GLY A 55 11.09 8.70 7.65
N ILE A 56 10.08 7.87 7.92
CA ILE A 56 8.68 8.17 7.58
C ILE A 56 8.02 8.83 8.78
N ALA A 57 7.69 10.11 8.65
CA ALA A 57 7.02 10.86 9.71
C ALA A 57 5.58 10.38 9.91
N MET A 58 5.26 9.97 11.14
CA MET A 58 3.90 9.60 11.54
C MET A 58 3.12 10.86 11.93
N THR A 59 1.97 11.08 11.30
CA THR A 59 1.10 12.22 11.63
C THR A 59 0.19 11.91 12.82
N GLU A 60 -0.35 12.94 13.48
CA GLU A 60 -1.38 12.74 14.52
C GLU A 60 -2.60 11.99 13.94
N TYR A 61 -2.97 12.31 12.69
CA TYR A 61 -4.02 11.62 11.97
C TYR A 61 -3.70 10.12 11.80
N PHE A 62 -2.46 9.75 11.48
CA PHE A 62 -2.06 8.35 11.38
C PHE A 62 -2.29 7.58 12.69
N MET A 63 -1.91 8.18 13.82
CA MET A 63 -2.05 7.55 15.14
C MET A 63 -3.52 7.27 15.50
N ARG A 64 -4.43 8.14 15.05
CA ARG A 64 -5.86 8.08 15.37
C ARG A 64 -6.71 7.41 14.29
N SER A 65 -6.21 7.37 13.05
CA SER A 65 -6.91 6.77 11.92
C SER A 65 -6.79 5.25 11.96
N SER A 66 -7.93 4.60 11.77
CA SER A 66 -8.02 3.18 11.50
C SER A 66 -9.39 2.93 10.86
N ARG A 67 -9.41 2.42 9.64
CA ARG A 67 -10.62 1.97 8.97
C ARG A 67 -10.49 0.48 8.69
N THR A 68 -11.46 -0.31 9.15
CA THR A 68 -11.54 -1.74 8.84
C THR A 68 -12.72 -1.97 7.91
N GLU A 69 -12.45 -2.58 6.76
CA GLU A 69 -13.46 -2.98 5.79
C GLU A 69 -13.46 -4.51 5.67
N ARG A 70 -14.64 -5.07 5.40
CA ARG A 70 -14.86 -6.50 5.20
C ARG A 70 -15.22 -6.76 3.76
N TYR A 71 -14.65 -7.83 3.22
CA TYR A 71 -14.79 -8.18 1.82
C TYR A 71 -15.06 -9.66 1.64
N ASP A 72 -15.87 -9.97 0.64
CA ASP A 72 -16.02 -11.32 0.11
C ASP A 72 -14.85 -11.68 -0.80
N ARG A 73 -14.75 -12.98 -1.10
CA ARG A 73 -13.74 -13.51 -2.00
C ARG A 73 -13.87 -12.88 -3.39
N HIS A 74 -12.73 -12.63 -4.03
CA HIS A 74 -12.59 -12.01 -5.35
C HIS A 74 -13.04 -10.55 -5.45
N VAL A 75 -13.38 -9.89 -4.33
CA VAL A 75 -13.54 -8.44 -4.34
C VAL A 75 -12.21 -7.78 -4.70
N VAL A 76 -12.26 -6.94 -5.73
CA VAL A 76 -11.14 -6.09 -6.15
C VAL A 76 -11.51 -4.64 -5.89
N ARG A 77 -10.60 -3.91 -5.25
CA ARG A 77 -10.72 -2.45 -5.04
C ARG A 77 -9.44 -1.80 -5.50
N GLY A 78 -9.53 -0.64 -6.14
CA GLY A 78 -8.35 -0.04 -6.77
C GLY A 78 -8.45 0.02 -8.28
N LEU A 79 -7.46 0.62 -8.93
CA LEU A 79 -6.31 1.30 -8.32
C LEU A 79 -6.70 2.73 -7.92
N TYR A 80 -6.27 3.23 -6.75
CA TYR A 80 -6.52 4.63 -6.40
C TYR A 80 -5.46 5.28 -5.53
N CYS A 81 -5.39 6.61 -5.54
CA CYS A 81 -4.53 7.41 -4.67
C CYS A 81 -5.20 8.74 -4.29
N GLN A 82 -4.58 9.48 -3.38
CA GLN A 82 -4.87 10.91 -3.16
C GLN A 82 -3.70 11.71 -3.72
N VAL A 83 -3.96 12.68 -4.60
CA VAL A 83 -2.92 13.56 -5.17
C VAL A 83 -2.74 14.83 -4.32
N PRO A 84 -1.63 15.58 -4.49
CA PRO A 84 -1.45 16.86 -3.81
C PRO A 84 -2.66 17.80 -4.00
N PRO A 85 -3.00 18.62 -2.98
CA PRO A 85 -2.31 18.80 -1.71
C PRO A 85 -2.64 17.73 -0.64
N HIS A 86 -3.48 16.73 -0.95
CA HIS A 86 -3.94 15.71 0.01
C HIS A 86 -3.22 14.36 -0.13
N ALA A 87 -2.03 14.37 -0.73
CA ALA A 87 -1.18 13.19 -0.88
C ALA A 87 -0.94 12.49 0.47
N GLN A 88 -1.11 11.16 0.49
CA GLN A 88 -1.09 10.38 1.73
C GLN A 88 -0.42 9.02 1.57
N GLY A 89 0.25 8.59 2.64
CA GLY A 89 0.74 7.23 2.80
C GLY A 89 -0.29 6.37 3.53
N ARG A 90 -0.20 5.05 3.33
CA ARG A 90 -1.10 4.06 3.91
C ARG A 90 -0.32 2.91 4.52
N LEU A 91 -0.72 2.50 5.72
CA LEU A 91 -0.32 1.25 6.33
C LEU A 91 -1.52 0.29 6.27
N LEU A 92 -1.30 -0.85 5.62
CA LEU A 92 -2.32 -1.85 5.34
C LEU A 92 -2.00 -3.16 6.06
N GLN A 93 -3.02 -3.80 6.61
CA GLN A 93 -2.90 -5.07 7.33
C GLN A 93 -4.16 -5.93 7.14
N CYS A 94 -4.02 -7.25 7.28
CA CYS A 94 -5.13 -8.19 7.20
C CYS A 94 -5.38 -8.83 8.57
N GLY A 95 -6.53 -8.54 9.18
CA GLY A 95 -6.89 -9.06 10.50
C GLY A 95 -7.61 -10.42 10.46
N ARG A 96 -8.21 -10.76 9.32
CA ARG A 96 -8.94 -12.01 9.08
C ARG A 96 -8.88 -12.37 7.60
N GLY A 97 -8.73 -13.66 7.30
CA GLY A 97 -8.63 -14.15 5.92
C GLY A 97 -7.30 -13.81 5.28
N ALA A 98 -7.31 -13.66 3.96
CA ALA A 98 -6.14 -13.31 3.16
C ALA A 98 -6.51 -12.35 2.02
N VAL A 99 -5.62 -11.40 1.76
CA VAL A 99 -5.75 -10.38 0.73
C VAL A 99 -4.42 -10.21 0.03
N TRP A 100 -4.45 -10.14 -1.30
CA TRP A 100 -3.32 -9.71 -2.10
C TRP A 100 -3.43 -8.20 -2.31
N MET A 101 -2.34 -7.47 -2.12
CA MET A 101 -2.27 -6.02 -2.24
C MET A 101 -1.14 -5.60 -3.17
N VAL A 102 -1.34 -4.50 -3.86
CA VAL A 102 -0.38 -3.94 -4.81
C VAL A 102 -0.16 -2.46 -4.58
N GLY A 103 1.09 -2.02 -4.72
CA GLY A 103 1.45 -0.62 -4.92
C GLY A 103 2.00 -0.42 -6.34
N VAL A 104 1.52 0.59 -7.04
CA VAL A 104 2.00 0.99 -8.38
C VAL A 104 2.60 2.38 -8.29
N ASP A 105 3.82 2.54 -8.76
CA ASP A 105 4.54 3.80 -8.73
C ASP A 105 4.00 4.76 -9.80
N VAL A 106 3.50 5.92 -9.39
CA VAL A 106 2.98 6.96 -10.29
C VAL A 106 3.73 8.29 -10.11
N ARG A 107 4.97 8.22 -9.65
CA ARG A 107 5.88 9.35 -9.47
C ARG A 107 6.55 9.71 -10.80
N THR A 108 6.11 10.78 -11.45
CA THR A 108 6.69 11.26 -12.71
C THR A 108 8.17 11.57 -12.53
N GLY A 109 9.05 10.88 -13.28
CA GLY A 109 10.51 10.99 -13.17
C GLY A 109 11.17 9.82 -12.42
N SER A 110 10.40 9.02 -11.70
CA SER A 110 10.89 7.80 -11.06
C SER A 110 11.34 6.76 -12.08
N ARG A 111 12.45 6.07 -11.79
CA ARG A 111 12.94 4.94 -12.60
C ARG A 111 11.98 3.75 -12.63
N SER A 112 11.10 3.66 -11.62
CA SER A 112 10.09 2.63 -11.51
C SER A 112 8.69 3.11 -11.87
N PHE A 113 8.53 4.27 -12.54
CA PHE A 113 7.20 4.76 -12.95
C PHE A 113 6.43 3.69 -13.76
N GLY A 114 5.18 3.44 -13.38
CA GLY A 114 4.33 2.40 -13.95
C GLY A 114 4.64 0.97 -13.50
N GLN A 115 5.72 0.74 -12.74
CA GLN A 115 6.03 -0.55 -12.16
C GLN A 115 5.23 -0.77 -10.87
N TRP A 116 5.04 -2.04 -10.52
CA TRP A 116 4.27 -2.43 -9.35
C TRP A 116 4.96 -3.52 -8.52
N ALA A 117 4.61 -3.59 -7.24
CA ALA A 117 5.00 -4.69 -6.37
C ALA A 117 3.77 -5.17 -5.58
N GLY A 118 3.55 -6.48 -5.59
CA GLY A 118 2.42 -7.14 -4.95
C GLY A 118 2.84 -8.03 -3.78
N VAL A 119 2.02 -8.08 -2.72
CA VAL A 119 2.24 -8.95 -1.55
C VAL A 119 0.93 -9.51 -1.02
N THR A 120 0.98 -10.72 -0.47
CA THR A 120 -0.15 -11.30 0.27
C THR A 120 -0.03 -10.98 1.76
N LEU A 121 -1.07 -10.37 2.32
CA LEU A 121 -1.27 -10.17 3.75
C LEU A 121 -2.35 -11.14 4.24
N SER A 122 -2.15 -11.75 5.40
CA SER A 122 -3.14 -12.62 6.01
C SER A 122 -3.09 -12.54 7.53
N ALA A 123 -4.17 -12.96 8.18
CA ALA A 123 -4.19 -13.10 9.63
C ALA A 123 -3.07 -14.04 10.13
N GLU A 124 -2.70 -15.04 9.33
CA GLU A 124 -1.68 -16.01 9.66
C GLU A 124 -0.26 -15.43 9.56
N ASN A 125 0.05 -14.69 8.50
CA ASN A 125 1.39 -14.14 8.30
C ASN A 125 1.59 -12.82 9.08
N ALA A 126 0.50 -12.14 9.46
CA ALA A 126 0.47 -10.90 10.22
C ALA A 126 1.38 -9.80 9.66
N ARG A 127 1.69 -9.85 8.36
CA ARG A 127 2.49 -8.86 7.65
C ARG A 127 1.68 -7.58 7.46
N GLN A 128 2.40 -6.47 7.36
CA GLN A 128 1.82 -5.17 7.04
C GLN A 128 2.52 -4.56 5.84
N LEU A 129 1.78 -3.86 4.98
CA LEU A 129 2.32 -3.17 3.82
C LEU A 129 2.24 -1.66 4.02
N TRP A 130 3.37 -0.99 3.91
CA TRP A 130 3.44 0.46 3.81
C TRP A 130 3.54 0.89 2.35
N ILE A 131 2.63 1.79 1.96
CA ILE A 131 2.59 2.43 0.65
C ILE A 131 2.70 3.95 0.86
N PRO A 132 3.77 4.63 0.39
CA PRO A 132 3.93 6.05 0.60
C PRO A 132 3.05 6.87 -0.37
N PRO A 133 2.94 8.20 -0.18
CA PRO A 133 2.39 9.08 -1.22
C PRO A 133 3.13 8.89 -2.56
N GLY A 134 2.45 9.14 -3.67
CA GLY A 134 3.01 8.90 -5.01
C GLY A 134 2.74 7.51 -5.58
N PHE A 135 1.96 6.69 -4.87
CA PHE A 135 1.60 5.35 -5.32
C PHE A 135 0.09 5.22 -5.43
N LEU A 136 -0.34 4.55 -6.50
CA LEU A 136 -1.64 3.90 -6.53
C LEU A 136 -1.57 2.64 -5.66
N HIS A 137 -2.69 2.28 -5.05
CA HIS A 137 -2.83 1.00 -4.38
C HIS A 137 -4.13 0.31 -4.75
N GLY A 138 -4.12 -1.01 -4.66
CA GLY A 138 -5.27 -1.85 -4.86
C GLY A 138 -5.15 -3.17 -4.11
N LEU A 139 -6.26 -3.90 -4.06
CA LEU A 139 -6.35 -5.18 -3.36
C LEU A 139 -7.25 -6.16 -4.10
N CYS A 140 -7.00 -7.44 -3.89
CA CYS A 140 -7.85 -8.55 -4.28
C CYS A 140 -8.00 -9.51 -3.10
N CYS A 141 -9.24 -9.73 -2.64
CA CYS A 141 -9.51 -10.65 -1.53
C CYS A 141 -9.43 -12.11 -2.00
N LEU A 142 -8.61 -12.90 -1.32
CA LEU A 142 -8.35 -14.30 -1.66
C LEU A 142 -9.34 -15.25 -0.97
N ASP A 143 -9.77 -14.86 0.23
CA ASP A 143 -10.74 -15.56 1.06
C ASP A 143 -12.03 -14.75 1.24
N GLY A 144 -13.11 -15.44 1.64
CA GLY A 144 -14.33 -14.79 2.10
C GLY A 144 -14.21 -14.26 3.53
N ASN A 145 -15.00 -13.25 3.90
CA ASN A 145 -14.94 -12.58 5.20
C ASN A 145 -13.54 -12.03 5.53
N THR A 146 -12.84 -11.52 4.52
CA THR A 146 -11.50 -10.94 4.68
C THR A 146 -11.62 -9.55 5.32
N GLU A 147 -10.90 -9.32 6.42
CA GLU A 147 -10.83 -8.02 7.10
C GLU A 147 -9.53 -7.31 6.76
N VAL A 148 -9.66 -6.14 6.15
CA VAL A 148 -8.53 -5.27 5.83
C VAL A 148 -8.62 -4.02 6.66
N THR A 149 -7.56 -3.73 7.41
CA THR A 149 -7.43 -2.48 8.16
C THR A 149 -6.43 -1.56 7.46
N CYS A 150 -6.82 -0.30 7.28
CA CYS A 150 -6.00 0.75 6.70
C CYS A 150 -5.84 1.89 7.70
N ARG A 151 -4.60 2.38 7.85
CA ARG A 151 -4.25 3.64 8.51
C ARG A 151 -3.65 4.59 7.49
N GLN A 152 -3.99 5.86 7.56
CA GLN A 152 -3.63 6.86 6.54
C GLN A 152 -2.91 8.03 7.20
N THR A 153 -1.99 8.68 6.50
CA THR A 153 -1.30 9.85 7.06
C THR A 153 -2.14 11.14 6.99
N ARG A 154 -3.19 11.16 6.16
CA ARG A 154 -4.12 12.29 5.98
C ARG A 154 -5.54 11.77 5.73
N PRO A 155 -6.58 12.59 5.96
CA PRO A 155 -7.95 12.24 5.62
C PRO A 155 -8.17 12.23 4.10
N ASP A 156 -9.09 11.38 3.65
CA ASP A 156 -9.49 11.32 2.24
C ASP A 156 -10.15 12.65 1.81
N ALA A 157 -9.78 13.17 0.63
CA ALA A 157 -10.39 14.34 0.03
C ALA A 157 -10.93 13.99 -1.36
N ARG A 158 -12.25 13.99 -1.55
CA ARG A 158 -12.90 13.53 -2.79
C ARG A 158 -12.34 14.18 -4.06
N ALA A 159 -12.00 15.47 -4.01
CA ALA A 159 -11.42 16.21 -5.13
C ALA A 159 -10.01 15.75 -5.51
N SER A 160 -9.26 15.20 -4.55
CA SER A 160 -7.91 14.67 -4.72
C SER A 160 -7.87 13.17 -4.99
N THR A 161 -9.00 12.48 -4.93
CA THR A 161 -9.06 11.07 -5.34
C THR A 161 -8.73 10.96 -6.83
N ARG A 162 -7.82 10.06 -7.15
CA ARG A 162 -7.61 9.58 -8.52
C ARG A 162 -7.76 8.07 -8.52
N THR A 163 -8.39 7.55 -9.56
CA THR A 163 -8.60 6.13 -9.79
C THR A 163 -8.01 5.74 -11.14
N ILE A 164 -7.56 4.51 -11.25
CA ILE A 164 -7.11 3.88 -12.49
C ILE A 164 -7.70 2.47 -12.53
N ARG A 165 -8.03 2.00 -13.73
CA ARG A 165 -8.51 0.65 -13.99
C ARG A 165 -7.54 -0.37 -13.38
N TRP A 166 -8.07 -1.29 -12.58
CA TRP A 166 -7.26 -2.28 -11.86
C TRP A 166 -6.49 -3.21 -12.80
N ASN A 167 -7.14 -3.70 -13.85
CA ASN A 167 -6.58 -4.61 -14.86
C ASN A 167 -6.13 -3.86 -16.13
N ASP A 168 -5.57 -2.66 -15.99
CA ASP A 168 -4.99 -1.95 -17.12
C ASP A 168 -3.78 -2.74 -17.69
N GLU A 169 -3.85 -3.10 -18.97
CA GLU A 169 -2.84 -3.92 -19.65
C GLU A 169 -1.45 -3.28 -19.65
N THR A 170 -1.36 -1.94 -19.63
CA THR A 170 -0.08 -1.24 -19.63
C THR A 170 0.70 -1.43 -18.33
N LEU A 171 0.00 -1.68 -17.23
CA LEU A 171 0.61 -1.96 -15.93
C LEU A 171 1.05 -3.42 -15.79
N GLY A 172 0.44 -4.34 -16.57
CA GLY A 172 0.79 -5.76 -16.55
C GLY A 172 0.73 -6.38 -15.15
N ILE A 173 -0.25 -5.97 -14.33
CA ILE A 173 -0.37 -6.45 -12.95
C ILE A 173 -0.88 -7.88 -12.94
N GLU A 174 -0.13 -8.78 -12.29
CA GLU A 174 -0.49 -10.20 -12.13
C GLU A 174 -1.50 -10.37 -10.98
N TRP A 175 -2.74 -9.97 -11.24
CA TRP A 175 -3.81 -10.11 -10.25
C TRP A 175 -4.15 -11.60 -10.00
N PRO A 176 -4.34 -12.02 -8.74
CA PRO A 176 -4.68 -13.40 -8.38
C PRO A 176 -6.18 -13.70 -8.59
N VAL A 177 -6.79 -13.09 -9.60
CA VAL A 177 -8.19 -13.25 -9.98
C VAL A 177 -8.33 -12.96 -11.46
N ARG A 178 -9.21 -13.70 -12.15
CA ARG A 178 -9.55 -13.43 -13.55
C ARG A 178 -10.61 -12.35 -13.65
N ASP A 179 -10.62 -11.60 -14.73
CA ASP A 179 -11.59 -10.54 -15.01
C ASP A 179 -13.05 -10.97 -14.77
N GLN A 180 -13.44 -12.17 -15.22
CA GLN A 180 -14.82 -12.65 -15.09
C GLN A 180 -15.20 -13.03 -13.65
N GLN A 181 -14.21 -13.20 -12.76
CA GLN A 181 -14.40 -13.55 -11.36
C GLN A 181 -14.29 -12.35 -10.43
N ALA A 182 -13.68 -11.25 -10.89
CA ALA A 182 -13.47 -10.05 -10.10
C ALA A 182 -14.81 -9.38 -9.75
N VAL A 183 -15.03 -9.14 -8.46
CA VAL A 183 -16.20 -8.41 -7.96
C VAL A 183 -15.79 -6.96 -7.74
N LEU A 184 -16.32 -6.07 -8.58
CA LEU A 184 -15.97 -4.65 -8.60
C LEU A 184 -17.11 -3.78 -8.08
N SER A 185 -16.76 -2.65 -7.47
CA SER A 185 -17.73 -1.57 -7.30
C SER A 185 -18.01 -0.91 -8.65
N PRO A 186 -19.16 -0.21 -8.83
CA PRO A 186 -19.40 0.58 -10.04
C PRO A 186 -18.30 1.62 -10.31
N ALA A 187 -17.72 2.20 -9.26
CA ALA A 187 -16.65 3.19 -9.40
C ALA A 187 -15.34 2.57 -9.90
N ASP A 188 -14.96 1.40 -9.37
CA ASP A 188 -13.75 0.67 -9.80
C ASP A 188 -13.92 0.15 -11.24
N GLY A 189 -15.13 -0.30 -11.62
CA GLY A 189 -15.45 -0.79 -12.97
C GLY A 189 -15.43 0.29 -14.07
N HIS A 190 -15.62 1.56 -13.71
CA HIS A 190 -15.58 2.71 -14.63
C HIS A 190 -14.28 3.53 -14.52
N ALA A 191 -13.28 3.04 -13.78
CA ALA A 191 -12.04 3.77 -13.61
C ALA A 191 -11.31 3.96 -14.97
N PRO A 192 -10.66 5.11 -15.18
CA PRO A 192 -9.97 5.42 -16.43
C PRO A 192 -8.69 4.59 -16.61
N SER A 193 -8.18 4.52 -17.83
CA SER A 193 -6.92 3.84 -18.14
C SER A 193 -5.70 4.53 -17.52
N PHE A 194 -4.60 3.79 -17.35
CA PHE A 194 -3.34 4.28 -16.80
C PHE A 194 -2.76 5.47 -17.57
N SER A 195 -3.06 5.60 -18.87
CA SER A 195 -2.68 6.77 -19.68
C SER A 195 -3.23 8.11 -19.17
N ASN A 196 -4.18 8.10 -18.20
CA ASN A 196 -4.68 9.30 -17.54
C ASN A 196 -3.79 9.79 -16.38
N VAL A 197 -2.75 9.04 -16.03
CA VAL A 197 -1.73 9.47 -15.08
C VAL A 197 -0.82 10.48 -15.75
N ILE A 198 -1.07 11.77 -15.47
CA ILE A 198 -0.31 12.89 -16.03
C ILE A 198 0.09 13.79 -14.87
N ASP A 199 1.39 13.78 -14.53
CA ASP A 199 2.01 14.69 -13.55
C ASP A 199 1.32 14.75 -12.19
N TRP A 200 0.73 13.63 -11.75
CA TRP A 200 0.07 13.55 -10.44
C TRP A 200 1.04 13.75 -9.28
N PHE A 201 2.28 13.29 -9.45
CA PHE A 201 3.34 13.38 -8.46
C PHE A 201 4.68 13.63 -9.15
N PRO A 202 5.14 14.89 -9.24
CA PRO A 202 6.50 15.18 -9.67
C PRO A 202 7.52 14.52 -8.72
N TYR A 203 8.53 13.87 -9.28
CA TYR A 203 9.60 13.21 -8.53
C TYR A 203 10.96 13.67 -9.03
N PRO A 204 11.82 14.16 -8.12
CA PRO A 204 13.11 14.75 -8.46
C PRO A 204 14.14 13.73 -8.96
#